data_AF-A0A847WPM6-F1
#
_entry.id   AF-A0A847WPM6-F1
#
_cell.length_a   1.000
_cell.length_b   1.000
_cell.length_c   1.000
_cell.angle_alpha   90.00
_cell.angle_beta   90.00
_cell.angle_gamma   90.00
#
_symmetry.space_group_name_H-M   'P 1'
#
loop_
_entity.id
_entity.type
_entity.pdbx_description
1 polymer ?
#
loop_
_entity_poly.entity_id
_entity_poly.type
_entity_poly.pdbx_seq_one_letter_code
_entity_poly.pdbx_strand_id
1 'polypeptide(L)' 'MFFTLGISWDWIVILSLLLIYIVYLGYRYFRTKKILTTLSEEEFKKGYRKAQLIDVREKNEYEAGY' A
#
# COMPACT_ATOMS: atom_id res chain seq x y z
N MET A 1 -7.21 44.04 6.46
CA MET A 1 -6.60 43.30 7.59
C MET A 1 -7.33 42.00 7.97
N PHE A 2 -8.51 41.69 7.40
CA PHE A 2 -9.21 40.41 7.64
C PHE A 2 -8.94 39.32 6.58
N PHE A 3 -8.54 39.72 5.36
CA PHE A 3 -8.26 38.79 4.25
C PHE A 3 -7.01 37.91 4.48
N THR A 4 -6.01 38.42 5.20
CA THR A 4 -4.77 37.70 5.49
C THR A 4 -4.94 36.63 6.56
N LEU A 5 -5.90 36.80 7.48
CA LEU A 5 -6.19 35.82 8.54
C LEU A 5 -6.85 34.57 7.97
N GLY A 6 -7.76 34.69 6.99
CA GLY A 6 -8.38 33.54 6.31
C GLY A 6 -7.35 32.66 5.60
N ILE A 7 -6.45 33.29 4.83
CA ILE A 7 -5.37 32.61 4.12
C ILE A 7 -4.46 31.82 5.08
N SER A 8 -4.16 32.35 6.27
CA SER A 8 -3.32 31.64 7.26
C SER A 8 -3.96 30.37 7.82
N TRP A 9 -5.28 30.37 8.04
CA TRP A 9 -6.01 29.18 8.52
C TRP A 9 -6.10 28.09 7.45
N ASP A 10 -6.28 28.48 6.18
CA ASP A 10 -6.34 27.54 5.06
C ASP A 10 -5.03 26.73 4.93
N TRP A 11 -3.88 27.38 5.09
CA TRP A 11 -2.58 26.69 5.08
C TRP A 11 -2.42 25.69 6.23
N ILE A 12 -2.91 26.02 7.43
CA ILE A 12 -2.85 25.11 8.58
C ILE A 12 -3.71 23.86 8.31
N VAL A 13 -4.90 24.04 7.73
CA VAL A 13 -5.78 22.92 7.38
C VAL A 13 -5.13 22.03 6.31
N ILE A 14 -4.59 22.65 5.25
CA ILE A 14 -3.91 21.92 4.16
C ILE A 14 -2.71 21.12 4.69
N LEU A 15 -1.85 21.75 5.51
CA LEU A 15 -0.68 21.09 6.09
C LEU A 15 -1.08 19.96 7.04
N SER A 16 -2.17 20.13 7.79
CA SER A 16 -2.69 19.10 8.69
C SER A 16 -3.21 17.89 7.92
N LEU A 17 -3.96 18.11 6.83
CA LEU A 17 -4.44 17.04 5.95
C LEU A 17 -3.28 16.32 5.27
N LEU A 18 -2.27 17.06 4.80
CA LEU A 18 -1.06 16.49 4.21
C LEU A 18 -0.31 15.61 5.22
N LEU A 19 -0.16 16.09 6.47
CA LEU A 19 0.48 15.33 7.54
C LEU A 19 -0.27 14.03 7.83
N ILE A 20 -1.59 14.08 7.96
CA ILE A 20 -2.43 12.89 8.16
C ILE A 20 -2.27 11.90 7.01
N TYR A 21 -2.24 12.40 5.76
CA TYR A 21 -2.05 11.57 4.59
C TYR A 21 -0.68 10.87 4.57
N ILE A 22 0.40 11.59 4.89
CA ILE A 22 1.74 11.02 5.00
C ILE A 22 1.81 9.95 6.09
N VAL A 23 1.23 10.22 7.26
CA VAL A 23 1.16 9.25 8.37
C VAL A 23 0.39 7.99 7.94
N TYR A 24 -0.73 8.15 7.23
CA TYR A 24 -1.51 7.04 6.70
C TYR A 24 -0.71 6.19 5.70
N LEU A 25 0.01 6.82 4.77
CA LEU A 25 0.87 6.12 3.81
C LEU A 25 1.99 5.36 4.52
N GLY A 26 2.65 5.99 5.49
CA GLY A 26 3.67 5.34 6.30
C GLY A 26 3.11 4.12 7.03
N TYR A 27 1.98 4.27 7.72
CA TYR A 27 1.29 3.18 8.40
C TYR A 27 0.97 2.02 7.43
N ARG A 28 0.40 2.32 6.26
CA ARG A 28 0.09 1.32 5.23
C ARG A 28 1.35 0.58 4.78
N TYR A 29 2.44 1.29 4.49
CA TYR A 29 3.71 0.69 4.08
C TYR A 29 4.26 -0.30 5.10
N PHE A 30 4.30 0.08 6.39
CA PHE A 30 4.79 -0.81 7.46
C PHE A 30 3.86 -2.01 7.69
N ARG A 31 2.53 -1.81 7.60
CA ARG A 31 1.55 -2.89 7.73
C ARG A 31 1.67 -3.91 6.60
N THR A 32 1.79 -3.46 5.36
CA THR A 32 1.94 -4.34 4.19
C THR A 32 3.18 -5.21 4.32
N LYS A 33 4.33 -4.63 4.72
CA LYS A 33 5.57 -5.40 4.93
C LYS A 33 5.49 -6.43 6.05
N LYS A 34 4.62 -6.23 7.04
CA LYS A 34 4.43 -7.20 8.13
C LYS A 34 3.56 -8.40 7.71
N ILE A 35 2.69 -8.21 6.73
CA ILE A 35 1.69 -9.22 6.32
C ILE A 35 2.11 -9.94 5.05
N LEU A 36 2.81 -9.24 4.14
CA LEU A 36 3.23 -9.77 2.85
C LEU A 36 4.76 -9.91 2.82
N THR A 37 5.21 -11.14 2.61
CA THR A 37 6.60 -11.46 2.28
C THR A 37 6.67 -11.73 0.78
N THR A 38 7.34 -10.85 0.04
CA THR A 38 7.63 -11.07 -1.38
C THR A 38 8.82 -12.02 -1.50
N LEU A 39 8.65 -13.11 -2.24
CA LEU A 39 9.70 -14.09 -2.49
C LEU A 39 10.31 -13.84 -3.87
N SER A 40 11.63 -13.95 -3.96
CA SER A 40 12.30 -14.15 -5.25
C SER A 40 12.01 -15.55 -5.81
N GLU A 41 12.22 -15.75 -7.11
CA GLU A 41 12.01 -17.05 -7.76
C GLU A 41 12.83 -18.17 -7.10
N GLU A 42 14.07 -17.87 -6.70
CA GLU A 42 14.96 -18.83 -6.05
C GLU A 42 14.50 -19.19 -4.63
N GLU A 43 13.99 -18.22 -3.86
CA GLU A 43 13.39 -18.48 -2.54
C GLU A 43 12.10 -19.27 -2.67
N PHE A 44 11.28 -18.95 -3.68
CA PHE A 44 10.05 -19.68 -3.98
C PHE A 44 10.36 -21.14 -4.34
N LYS A 45 11.31 -21.41 -5.25
CA LYS A 45 11.73 -22.78 -5.63
C LYS A 45 12.20 -23.61 -4.43
N LYS A 46 12.94 -23.00 -3.49
CA LYS A 46 13.39 -23.67 -2.25
C LYS A 46 12.22 -24.08 -1.35
N GLY A 47 11.20 -23.22 -1.24
CA GLY A 47 10.00 -23.48 -0.43
C GLY A 47 8.89 -24.26 -1.16
N TYR A 48 8.96 -24.37 -2.49
CA TYR A 48 7.87 -24.81 -3.36
C TYR A 48 7.28 -26.17 -2.95
N ARG A 49 8.12 -27.12 -2.55
CA ARG A 49 7.68 -28.47 -2.16
C ARG A 49 6.91 -28.53 -0.85
N LYS A 50 6.94 -27.45 -0.04
CA LYS A 50 6.32 -27.38 1.29
C LYS A 50 5.21 -26.32 1.38
N ALA A 51 4.95 -25.59 0.30
CA ALA A 51 3.97 -24.51 0.26
C ALA A 51 2.84 -24.82 -0.71
N GLN A 52 1.65 -24.30 -0.44
CA GLN A 52 0.53 -24.34 -1.38
C GLN A 52 0.55 -23.07 -2.22
N LEU A 53 0.61 -23.23 -3.55
CA LEU A 53 0.36 -22.13 -4.47
C LEU A 53 -1.15 -21.95 -4.60
N ILE A 54 -1.65 -20.82 -4.11
CA ILE A 54 -3.05 -20.42 -4.26
C ILE A 54 -3.08 -19.29 -5.27
N ASP A 55 -3.75 -19.54 -6.39
CA ASP A 55 -4.01 -18.51 -7.38
C ASP A 55 -5.25 -17.71 -6.97
N VAL A 56 -5.07 -16.40 -6.77
CA VAL A 56 -6.14 -15.48 -6.33
C VAL A 56 -6.59 -14.54 -7.45
N ARG A 57 -6.19 -14.82 -8.70
CA ARG A 57 -6.60 -14.04 -9.87
C ARG A 57 -8.09 -14.23 -10.19
N GLU A 58 -8.64 -13.29 -10.94
CA GLU A 58 -10.02 -13.37 -11.43
C GLU A 58 -10.20 -14.53 -12.42
N LYS A 59 -11.39 -15.13 -12.44
CA LYS A 59 -11.66 -16.38 -13.18
C LYS A 59 -11.41 -16.23 -14.69
N ASN A 60 -11.77 -15.09 -15.27
CA ASN A 60 -11.54 -14.80 -16.69
C ASN A 60 -10.05 -14.72 -17.03
N GLU A 61 -9.20 -14.17 -16.15
CA GLU A 61 -7.74 -14.12 -16.34
C GLU A 61 -7.10 -15.49 -16.14
N TYR A 62 -7.67 -16.32 -15.26
CA TYR A 62 -7.23 -17.70 -15.07
C TYR A 62 -7.57 -18.58 -16.28
N GLU A 63 -8.79 -18.46 -16.82
CA GLU A 63 -9.29 -19.24 -17.97
C GLU A 63 -8.72 -18.79 -19.31
N ALA A 64 -8.28 -17.53 -19.43
CA ALA A 64 -7.63 -17.00 -20.64
C ALA A 64 -6.32 -17.73 -20.99
N GLY A 65 -5.78 -18.53 -20.06
CA GLY A 65 -4.53 -19.26 -20.25
C GLY A 65 -3.31 -18.34 -20.17
N TYR A 66 -2.16 -18.95 -19.83
CA TYR A 66 -0.84 -18.32 -19.99
C TYR A 66 -0.27 -18.68 -21.36
#